data_AF-K2F5I8-F1
#
_entry.id   AF-K2F5I8-F1
#
_cell.length_a   1.000
_cell.length_b   1.000
_cell.length_c   1.000
_cell.angle_alpha   90.00
_cell.angle_beta   90.00
_cell.angle_gamma   90.00
#
_symmetry.space_group_name_H-M   'P 1'
#
loop_
_entity.id
_entity.type
_entity.pdbx_description
1 polymer ?
#
loop_
_entity_poly.entity_id
_entity_poly.type
_entity_poly.pdbx_seq_one_letter_code
_entity_poly.pdbx_strand_id
1 'polypeptide(L)'
;MKDNLPEVLINPYTAIRLFARVFLSVGDSVLKDRRFKVTREAWIASMFLLAIKKHTDLDWYLSQELFDGSPDFNCYTFKRNEVMGGNDKPLLKLEVFEWRKEDSETDFLKALKKIKLDKIIDPEITLVCYIRRDASIPPVIKLNEEIIKMNPRVKDVWYLGSVSPDYKIWRVAQLFPNVLAIDIDYDEILSTREEHSFVYAYRGKSAGVEYEATGKSIILTPEFEIKSGDEQS
;
A
#
# COMPACT_ATOMS: atom_id res chain seq x y z
N MET A 1 18.77 13.57 -24.18
CA MET A 1 18.83 12.47 -23.19
C MET A 1 18.18 13.02 -21.93
N LYS A 2 17.05 12.46 -21.48
CA LYS A 2 16.52 12.82 -20.16
C LYS A 2 17.56 12.36 -19.15
N ASP A 3 18.04 13.26 -18.30
CA ASP A 3 18.88 12.88 -17.17
C ASP A 3 18.10 11.85 -16.35
N ASN A 4 18.55 10.58 -16.40
CA ASN A 4 18.01 9.51 -15.58
C ASN A 4 18.45 9.80 -14.14
N LEU A 5 17.73 10.71 -13.47
CA LEU A 5 17.87 10.87 -12.03
C LEU A 5 17.61 9.51 -11.38
N PRO A 6 18.44 9.11 -10.40
CA PRO A 6 18.27 7.83 -9.73
C PRO A 6 16.91 7.80 -9.04
N GLU A 7 16.16 6.73 -9.30
CA GLU A 7 14.85 6.51 -8.70
C GLU A 7 15.02 6.28 -7.19
N VAL A 8 14.42 7.15 -6.37
CA VAL A 8 14.34 6.98 -4.92
C VAL A 8 13.14 6.10 -4.61
N LEU A 9 13.38 4.95 -4.00
CA LEU A 9 12.31 4.08 -3.54
C LEU A 9 12.10 4.25 -2.04
N ILE A 10 10.83 4.29 -1.63
CA ILE A 10 10.40 4.48 -0.25
C ILE A 10 10.13 3.12 0.36
N ASN A 11 10.55 2.93 1.60
CA ASN A 11 10.17 1.75 2.37
C ASN A 11 8.71 1.89 2.88
N PRO A 12 7.85 0.85 2.79
CA PRO A 12 6.47 0.89 3.26
C PRO A 12 6.30 1.37 4.72
N TYR A 13 7.17 0.94 5.63
CA TYR A 13 7.13 1.39 7.02
C TYR A 13 7.34 2.90 7.15
N THR A 14 8.20 3.49 6.32
CA THR A 14 8.43 4.95 6.28
C THR A 14 7.16 5.70 5.93
N ALA A 15 6.46 5.27 4.87
CA ALA A 15 5.23 5.92 4.43
C ALA A 15 4.12 5.80 5.49
N ILE A 16 4.02 4.66 6.18
CA ILE A 16 3.05 4.45 7.26
C ILE A 16 3.34 5.36 8.46
N ARG A 17 4.60 5.43 8.91
CA ARG A 17 5.00 6.32 10.01
C ARG A 17 4.81 7.80 9.67
N LEU A 18 5.12 8.19 8.43
CA LEU A 18 4.88 9.55 7.96
C LEU A 18 3.39 9.89 8.01
N PHE A 19 2.53 8.99 7.54
CA PHE A 19 1.08 9.17 7.64
C PHE A 19 0.62 9.29 9.10
N ALA A 20 1.08 8.41 10.00
CA ALA A 20 0.75 8.49 11.43
C ALA A 20 1.18 9.83 12.05
N ARG A 21 2.40 10.31 11.73
CA ARG A 21 2.88 11.62 12.20
C ARG A 21 2.05 12.79 11.67
N VAL A 22 1.67 12.75 10.38
CA VAL A 22 0.80 13.78 9.80
C VAL A 22 -0.57 13.74 10.48
N PHE A 23 -1.15 12.55 10.67
CA PHE A 23 -2.42 12.38 11.38
C PHE A 23 -2.35 12.97 12.79
N LEU A 24 -1.30 12.69 13.57
CA LEU A 24 -1.10 13.29 14.90
C LEU A 24 -0.96 14.82 14.86
N SER A 25 -0.49 15.39 13.75
CA SER A 25 -0.24 16.82 13.62
C SER A 25 -1.46 17.62 13.15
N VAL A 26 -2.30 17.03 12.29
CA VAL A 26 -3.43 17.73 11.64
C VAL A 26 -4.80 17.07 11.88
N GLY A 27 -4.83 15.94 12.59
CA GLY A 27 -6.01 15.13 12.87
C GLY A 27 -6.69 14.62 11.60
N ASP A 28 -8.02 14.50 11.67
CA ASP A 28 -8.90 14.02 10.59
C ASP A 28 -8.78 14.81 9.28
N SER A 29 -8.17 16.00 9.29
CA SER A 29 -7.91 16.78 8.08
C SER A 29 -7.08 15.99 7.08
N VAL A 30 -6.17 15.12 7.54
CA VAL A 30 -5.37 14.24 6.66
C VAL A 30 -6.25 13.28 5.86
N LEU A 31 -7.42 12.93 6.38
CA LEU A 31 -8.38 12.02 5.73
C LEU A 31 -9.20 12.73 4.64
N LYS A 32 -9.45 14.03 4.77
CA LYS A 32 -10.42 14.76 3.94
C LYS A 32 -9.79 15.68 2.92
N ASP A 33 -8.71 16.36 3.29
CA ASP A 33 -8.13 17.41 2.46
C ASP A 33 -7.38 16.82 1.25
N ARG A 34 -7.59 17.41 0.07
CA ARG A 34 -6.92 17.04 -1.18
C ARG A 34 -5.40 17.17 -1.09
N ARG A 35 -4.88 18.10 -0.29
CA ARG A 35 -3.43 18.30 -0.10
C ARG A 35 -2.71 17.07 0.45
N PHE A 36 -3.41 16.22 1.21
CA PHE A 36 -2.86 14.98 1.76
C PHE A 36 -3.21 13.73 0.94
N LYS A 37 -3.76 13.89 -0.28
CA LYS A 37 -4.17 12.77 -1.15
C LYS A 37 -3.03 11.77 -1.34
N VAL A 38 -1.87 12.26 -1.78
CA VAL A 38 -0.67 11.43 -2.02
C VAL A 38 -0.24 10.68 -0.75
N THR A 39 -0.24 11.34 0.41
CA THR A 39 0.12 10.71 1.68
C THR A 39 -0.83 9.58 2.06
N ARG A 40 -2.14 9.76 1.84
CA ARG A 40 -3.14 8.70 2.04
C ARG A 40 -2.91 7.54 1.09
N GLU A 41 -2.73 7.83 -0.19
CA GLU A 41 -2.52 6.82 -1.23
C GLU A 41 -1.24 6.02 -0.99
N ALA A 42 -0.15 6.67 -0.57
CA ALA A 42 1.09 6.01 -0.18
C ALA A 42 0.92 5.14 1.08
N TRP A 43 0.10 5.57 2.04
CA TRP A 43 -0.25 4.75 3.21
C TRP A 43 -1.03 3.48 2.80
N ILE A 44 -2.03 3.60 1.93
CA ILE A 44 -2.80 2.45 1.41
C ILE A 44 -1.87 1.47 0.68
N ALA A 45 -1.03 1.99 -0.21
CA ALA A 45 -0.05 1.19 -0.94
C ALA A 45 0.90 0.45 0.01
N SER A 46 1.39 1.14 1.04
CA SER A 46 2.33 0.57 1.99
C SER A 46 1.70 -0.51 2.87
N MET A 47 0.48 -0.30 3.35
CA MET A 47 -0.27 -1.33 4.10
C MET A 47 -0.45 -2.60 3.27
N PHE A 48 -0.79 -2.44 1.99
CA PHE A 48 -0.87 -3.56 1.06
C PHE A 48 0.47 -4.28 0.87
N LEU A 49 1.56 -3.55 0.62
CA LEU A 49 2.89 -4.13 0.43
C LEU A 49 3.39 -4.89 1.67
N LEU A 50 3.09 -4.40 2.88
CA LEU A 50 3.42 -5.11 4.12
C LEU A 50 2.62 -6.41 4.30
N ALA A 51 1.36 -6.42 3.89
CA ALA A 51 0.59 -7.66 3.85
C ALA A 51 1.22 -8.67 2.86
N ILE A 52 1.62 -8.21 1.66
CA ILE A 52 2.31 -9.06 0.69
C ILE A 52 3.67 -9.55 1.23
N LYS A 53 4.45 -8.70 1.91
CA LYS A 53 5.69 -9.11 2.59
C LYS A 53 5.40 -10.22 3.60
N LYS A 54 4.37 -10.08 4.45
CA LYS A 54 3.98 -11.12 5.42
C LYS A 54 3.63 -12.46 4.75
N HIS A 55 3.07 -12.44 3.54
CA HIS A 55 2.72 -13.66 2.80
C HIS A 55 3.90 -14.26 2.00
N THR A 56 4.80 -13.43 1.48
CA THR A 56 5.83 -13.84 0.50
C THR A 56 7.26 -13.80 1.03
N ASP A 57 7.47 -13.19 2.19
CA ASP A 57 8.77 -12.87 2.79
C ASP A 57 9.68 -12.00 1.91
N LEU A 58 9.10 -11.26 0.98
CA LEU A 58 9.85 -10.36 0.09
C LEU A 58 9.80 -8.92 0.59
N ASP A 59 10.94 -8.25 0.57
CA ASP A 59 11.01 -6.81 0.78
C ASP A 59 10.47 -6.05 -0.43
N TRP A 60 9.67 -5.03 -0.14
CA TRP A 60 9.04 -4.19 -1.14
C TRP A 60 9.37 -2.73 -0.89
N TYR A 61 9.49 -1.98 -1.97
CA TYR A 61 9.70 -0.54 -1.96
C TYR A 61 8.79 0.11 -2.99
N LEU A 62 8.35 1.34 -2.75
CA LEU A 62 7.39 2.05 -3.60
C LEU A 62 7.94 3.38 -4.10
N SER A 63 7.58 3.74 -5.32
CA SER A 63 7.84 5.02 -5.96
C SER A 63 6.51 5.56 -6.50
N GLN A 64 6.25 6.86 -6.28
CA GLN A 64 5.06 7.49 -6.81
C GLN A 64 5.24 7.79 -8.30
N GLU A 65 4.25 7.47 -9.12
CA GLU A 65 4.22 7.94 -10.51
C GLU A 65 3.90 9.44 -10.54
N LEU A 66 4.78 10.23 -11.15
CA LEU A 66 4.65 11.69 -11.16
C LEU A 66 3.83 12.19 -12.35
N PHE A 67 3.65 11.35 -13.37
CA PHE A 67 2.84 11.69 -14.53
C PHE A 67 1.36 11.36 -14.27
N ASP A 68 0.46 12.24 -14.72
CA ASP A 68 -0.98 11.98 -14.63
C ASP A 68 -1.34 10.70 -15.40
N GLY A 69 -1.84 9.69 -14.68
CA GLY A 69 -2.21 8.40 -15.25
C GLY A 69 -2.25 7.28 -14.22
N SER A 70 -2.43 6.06 -14.70
CA SER A 70 -2.28 4.83 -13.92
C SER A 70 -0.97 4.14 -14.30
N PRO A 71 -0.24 3.53 -13.35
CA PRO A 71 -0.59 3.35 -11.92
C PRO A 71 -0.28 4.59 -11.07
N ASP A 72 -0.87 4.66 -9.86
CA ASP A 72 -0.48 5.64 -8.84
C ASP A 72 0.95 5.39 -8.30
N PHE A 73 1.35 4.11 -8.18
CA PHE A 73 2.67 3.69 -7.68
C PHE A 73 3.31 2.57 -8.49
N ASN A 74 4.62 2.66 -8.66
CA ASN A 74 5.48 1.56 -9.07
C ASN A 74 6.14 0.95 -7.84
N CYS A 75 5.91 -0.34 -7.62
CA CYS A 75 6.42 -1.06 -6.46
C CYS A 75 7.43 -2.13 -6.90
N TYR A 76 8.54 -2.24 -6.21
CA TYR A 76 9.64 -3.12 -6.58
C TYR A 76 10.06 -4.01 -5.42
N THR A 77 10.46 -5.22 -5.76
CA THR A 77 11.23 -6.11 -4.89
C THR A 77 12.59 -6.38 -5.54
N PHE A 78 13.56 -6.80 -4.75
CA PHE A 78 14.90 -7.15 -5.23
C PHE A 78 15.19 -8.60 -4.90
N LYS A 79 15.14 -9.47 -5.91
CA LYS A 79 15.39 -10.91 -5.75
C LYS A 79 16.77 -11.22 -6.28
N ARG A 80 17.62 -11.84 -5.47
CA ARG A 80 18.96 -12.23 -5.91
C ARG A 80 18.86 -13.19 -7.10
N ASN A 81 19.55 -12.86 -8.19
CA ASN A 81 19.65 -13.71 -9.37
C ASN A 81 20.96 -14.51 -9.27
N GLU A 82 20.86 -15.79 -8.87
CA GLU A 82 22.03 -16.65 -8.66
C GLU A 82 22.79 -16.97 -9.96
N VAL A 83 22.13 -16.89 -11.11
CA VAL A 83 22.71 -17.25 -12.41
C VAL A 83 23.49 -16.09 -13.03
N MET A 84 22.95 -14.88 -12.98
CA MET A 84 23.55 -13.70 -13.65
C MET A 84 24.40 -12.82 -12.72
N GLY A 85 24.28 -13.02 -11.40
CA GLY A 85 24.77 -12.08 -10.39
C GLY A 85 23.91 -10.80 -10.31
N GLY A 86 23.84 -10.19 -9.13
CA GLY A 86 22.98 -9.04 -8.84
C GLY A 86 21.55 -9.44 -8.47
N ASN A 87 20.59 -8.50 -8.60
CA ASN A 87 19.18 -8.75 -8.32
C ASN A 87 18.29 -8.53 -9.55
N ASP A 88 17.27 -9.37 -9.69
CA ASP A 88 16.08 -9.09 -10.46
C ASP A 88 15.27 -8.00 -9.74
N LYS A 89 14.68 -7.08 -10.52
CA LYS A 89 13.81 -6.01 -10.02
C LYS A 89 12.37 -6.20 -10.54
N PRO A 90 11.60 -7.20 -10.06
CA PRO A 90 10.20 -7.34 -10.45
C PRO A 90 9.40 -6.09 -10.12
N LEU A 91 8.57 -5.65 -11.07
CA LEU A 91 7.67 -4.50 -10.93
C LEU A 91 6.25 -4.98 -10.61
N LEU A 92 5.62 -4.30 -9.66
CA LEU A 92 4.19 -4.36 -9.37
C LEU A 92 3.62 -2.95 -9.56
N LYS A 93 2.71 -2.80 -10.53
CA LYS A 93 2.00 -1.55 -10.78
C LYS A 93 0.77 -1.48 -9.89
N LEU A 94 0.68 -0.46 -9.05
CA LEU A 94 -0.35 -0.34 -8.03
C LEU A 94 -1.21 0.89 -8.27
N GLU A 95 -2.51 0.66 -8.38
CA GLU A 95 -3.51 1.72 -8.38
C GLU A 95 -4.34 1.63 -7.10
N VAL A 96 -4.43 2.73 -6.38
CA VAL A 96 -5.10 2.80 -5.09
C VAL A 96 -6.30 3.74 -5.15
N PHE A 97 -7.29 3.47 -4.31
CA PHE A 97 -8.42 4.37 -4.12
C PHE A 97 -9.12 4.12 -2.80
N GLU A 98 -9.96 5.08 -2.41
CA GLU A 98 -10.77 5.00 -1.21
C GLU A 98 -12.24 4.81 -1.57
N TRP A 99 -12.94 3.95 -0.84
CA TRP A 99 -14.40 3.93 -0.77
C TRP A 99 -14.83 4.55 0.55
N ARG A 100 -15.29 5.79 0.48
CA ARG A 100 -15.45 6.68 1.64
C ARG A 100 -16.88 6.70 2.14
N LYS A 101 -17.05 7.05 3.42
CA LYS A 101 -18.38 7.29 4.03
C LYS A 101 -19.17 8.40 3.33
N GLU A 102 -18.48 9.36 2.72
CA GLU A 102 -19.09 10.47 1.99
C GLU A 102 -19.59 10.07 0.57
N ASP A 103 -19.21 8.89 0.06
CA ASP A 103 -19.63 8.45 -1.27
C ASP A 103 -21.11 8.04 -1.28
N SER A 104 -21.84 8.50 -2.30
CA SER A 104 -23.28 8.22 -2.45
C SER A 104 -23.58 6.74 -2.71
N GLU A 105 -22.63 6.00 -3.29
CA GLU A 105 -22.78 4.58 -3.57
C GLU A 105 -22.47 3.76 -2.31
N THR A 106 -23.47 3.03 -1.84
CA THR A 106 -23.41 2.24 -0.60
C THR A 106 -23.15 0.77 -0.84
N ASP A 107 -23.27 0.31 -2.08
CA ASP A 107 -22.88 -1.03 -2.50
C ASP A 107 -21.40 -1.04 -2.91
N PHE A 108 -20.60 -1.86 -2.25
CA PHE A 108 -19.17 -1.97 -2.50
C PHE A 108 -18.84 -2.34 -3.94
N LEU A 109 -19.56 -3.31 -4.52
CA LEU A 109 -19.31 -3.82 -5.85
C LEU A 109 -19.65 -2.78 -6.91
N LYS A 110 -20.76 -2.05 -6.73
CA LYS A 110 -21.12 -0.91 -7.59
C LYS A 110 -20.09 0.21 -7.48
N ALA A 111 -19.61 0.51 -6.27
CA ALA A 111 -18.59 1.52 -6.05
C ALA A 111 -17.27 1.13 -6.74
N LEU A 112 -16.77 -0.09 -6.52
CA LEU A 112 -15.58 -0.63 -7.17
C LEU A 112 -15.69 -0.54 -8.70
N LYS A 113 -16.83 -0.95 -9.26
CA LYS A 113 -17.07 -0.90 -10.70
C LYS A 113 -17.03 0.54 -11.24
N LYS A 114 -17.80 1.43 -10.63
CA LYS A 114 -17.92 2.85 -11.02
C LYS A 114 -16.60 3.63 -10.85
N ILE A 115 -15.84 3.35 -9.79
CA ILE A 115 -14.65 4.13 -9.45
C ILE A 115 -13.48 3.71 -10.35
N LYS A 116 -13.22 2.40 -10.50
CA LYS A 116 -12.00 1.92 -11.17
C LYS A 116 -12.22 0.85 -12.26
N LEU A 117 -13.02 -0.20 -12.06
CA LEU A 117 -13.03 -1.34 -13.00
C LEU A 117 -13.45 -0.96 -14.43
N ASP A 118 -14.39 -0.03 -14.58
CA ASP A 118 -14.83 0.42 -15.91
C ASP A 118 -13.86 1.44 -16.55
N LYS A 119 -12.89 1.97 -15.79
CA LYS A 119 -11.98 3.04 -16.23
C LYS A 119 -10.57 2.55 -16.54
N ILE A 120 -10.10 1.53 -15.82
CA ILE A 120 -8.73 1.02 -15.95
C ILE A 120 -8.77 -0.29 -16.71
N ILE A 121 -8.05 -0.30 -17.84
CA ILE A 121 -7.92 -1.44 -18.74
C ILE A 121 -6.42 -1.69 -18.93
N ASP A 122 -5.79 -2.26 -17.91
CA ASP A 122 -4.38 -2.68 -17.95
C ASP A 122 -4.23 -3.99 -17.16
N PRO A 123 -3.98 -5.14 -17.83
CA PRO A 123 -3.86 -6.44 -17.18
C PRO A 123 -2.63 -6.56 -16.26
N GLU A 124 -1.73 -5.58 -16.23
CA GLU A 124 -0.56 -5.55 -15.35
C GLU A 124 -0.80 -4.75 -14.05
N ILE A 125 -1.95 -4.07 -13.93
CA ILE A 125 -2.27 -3.23 -12.76
C ILE A 125 -3.00 -4.03 -11.67
N THR A 126 -2.52 -3.87 -10.44
CA THR A 126 -3.20 -4.29 -9.21
C THR A 126 -4.04 -3.14 -8.66
N LEU A 127 -5.33 -3.39 -8.40
CA LEU A 127 -6.22 -2.43 -7.75
C LEU A 127 -6.31 -2.69 -6.25
N VAL A 128 -6.14 -1.65 -5.43
CA VAL A 128 -6.35 -1.72 -3.97
C VAL A 128 -7.36 -0.68 -3.51
N CYS A 129 -8.47 -1.16 -2.96
CA CYS A 129 -9.50 -0.31 -2.37
C CYS A 129 -9.33 -0.21 -0.86
N TYR A 130 -9.11 0.99 -0.32
CA TYR A 130 -9.28 1.24 1.11
C TYR A 130 -10.75 1.51 1.44
N ILE A 131 -11.33 0.64 2.27
CA ILE A 131 -12.70 0.76 2.77
C ILE A 131 -12.69 1.67 4.00
N ARG A 132 -13.11 2.92 3.80
CA ARG A 132 -13.17 3.96 4.84
C ARG A 132 -14.61 4.32 5.18
N ARG A 133 -15.36 3.32 5.64
CA ARG A 133 -16.75 3.46 6.06
C ARG A 133 -17.16 2.34 6.99
N ASP A 134 -18.16 2.63 7.81
CA ASP A 134 -18.80 1.65 8.69
C ASP A 134 -19.77 0.79 7.86
N ALA A 135 -19.25 -0.16 7.11
CA ALA A 135 -20.03 -1.07 6.27
C ALA A 135 -19.63 -2.51 6.52
N SER A 136 -20.64 -3.38 6.64
CA SER A 136 -20.40 -4.82 6.61
C SER A 136 -20.03 -5.24 5.20
N ILE A 137 -18.84 -5.82 5.05
CA ILE A 137 -18.35 -6.33 3.78
C ILE A 137 -18.80 -7.79 3.63
N PRO A 138 -19.46 -8.16 2.51
CA PRO A 138 -19.80 -9.55 2.26
C PRO A 138 -18.57 -10.46 2.32
N PRO A 139 -18.74 -11.77 2.62
CA PRO A 139 -17.64 -12.72 2.59
C PRO A 139 -16.87 -12.66 1.27
N VAL A 140 -15.54 -12.71 1.35
CA VAL A 140 -14.62 -12.54 0.20
C VAL A 140 -14.96 -13.48 -0.95
N ILE A 141 -15.37 -14.71 -0.65
CA ILE A 141 -15.79 -15.71 -1.65
C ILE A 141 -16.97 -15.19 -2.49
N LYS A 142 -17.99 -14.61 -1.86
CA LYS A 142 -19.15 -14.06 -2.58
C LYS A 142 -18.75 -12.85 -3.44
N LEU A 143 -17.85 -12.01 -2.94
CA LEU A 143 -17.34 -10.86 -3.70
C LEU A 143 -16.53 -11.32 -4.93
N ASN A 144 -15.69 -12.36 -4.77
CA ASN A 144 -14.92 -12.94 -5.85
C ASN A 144 -15.83 -13.49 -6.98
N GLU A 145 -16.85 -14.26 -6.63
CA GLU A 145 -17.83 -14.77 -7.60
C GLU A 145 -18.50 -13.65 -8.41
N GLU A 146 -18.89 -12.56 -7.76
CA GLU A 146 -19.50 -11.41 -8.44
C GLU A 146 -18.49 -10.63 -9.28
N ILE A 147 -17.27 -10.43 -8.80
CA ILE A 147 -16.22 -9.70 -9.53
C ILE A 147 -15.79 -10.49 -10.77
N ILE A 148 -15.68 -11.82 -10.71
CA ILE A 148 -15.38 -12.66 -11.88
C ILE A 148 -16.41 -12.43 -12.99
N LYS A 149 -17.70 -12.33 -12.65
CA LYS A 149 -18.78 -12.05 -13.62
C LYS A 149 -18.64 -10.68 -14.29
N MET A 150 -17.95 -9.73 -13.65
CA MET A 150 -17.68 -8.41 -14.23
C MET A 150 -16.54 -8.44 -15.27
N ASN A 151 -15.80 -9.56 -15.38
CA ASN A 151 -14.67 -9.73 -16.27
C ASN A 151 -13.64 -8.58 -16.16
N PRO A 152 -13.00 -8.39 -14.98
CA PRO A 152 -12.04 -7.31 -14.75
C PRO A 152 -10.89 -7.38 -15.75
N ARG A 153 -10.48 -6.22 -16.28
CA ARG A 153 -9.33 -6.11 -17.20
C ARG A 153 -8.08 -5.60 -16.50
N VAL A 154 -7.89 -6.08 -15.29
CA VAL A 154 -6.77 -5.77 -14.39
C VAL A 154 -6.16 -7.07 -13.87
N LYS A 155 -4.95 -7.01 -13.33
CA LYS A 155 -4.23 -8.19 -12.83
C LYS A 155 -4.96 -8.85 -11.67
N ASP A 156 -5.25 -8.06 -10.65
CA ASP A 156 -5.90 -8.48 -9.43
C ASP A 156 -6.60 -7.29 -8.75
N VAL A 157 -7.53 -7.61 -7.85
CA VAL A 157 -8.32 -6.62 -7.10
C VAL A 157 -8.27 -7.00 -5.63
N TRP A 158 -7.99 -6.01 -4.79
CA TRP A 158 -7.84 -6.15 -3.35
C TRP A 158 -8.63 -5.10 -2.60
N TYR A 159 -8.95 -5.38 -1.34
CA TYR A 159 -9.36 -4.34 -0.40
C TYR A 159 -8.49 -4.35 0.87
N LEU A 160 -8.45 -3.19 1.51
CA LEU A 160 -7.89 -2.93 2.83
C LEU A 160 -9.01 -2.39 3.73
N GLY A 161 -9.14 -2.93 4.94
CA GLY A 161 -10.10 -2.42 5.94
C GLY A 161 -9.79 -2.90 7.34
N SER A 162 -10.32 -2.22 8.36
CA SER A 162 -10.17 -2.64 9.76
C SER A 162 -11.05 -3.86 10.06
N VAL A 163 -10.51 -4.86 10.78
CA VAL A 163 -11.26 -6.04 11.23
C VAL A 163 -12.01 -5.74 12.53
N SER A 164 -11.42 -4.90 13.38
CA SER A 164 -11.92 -4.57 14.70
C SER A 164 -12.11 -3.05 14.86
N PRO A 165 -13.02 -2.61 15.77
CA PRO A 165 -13.22 -1.19 16.06
C PRO A 165 -12.03 -0.50 16.73
N ASP A 166 -11.10 -1.26 17.31
CA ASP A 166 -9.90 -0.74 17.96
C ASP A 166 -8.75 -0.44 16.99
N TYR A 167 -8.95 -0.64 15.69
CA TYR A 167 -8.02 -0.31 14.58
C TYR A 167 -6.65 -0.98 14.64
N LYS A 168 -6.48 -2.02 15.45
CA LYS A 168 -5.20 -2.73 15.56
C LYS A 168 -4.99 -3.71 14.42
N ILE A 169 -6.03 -4.48 14.11
CA ILE A 169 -5.95 -5.50 13.07
C ILE A 169 -6.59 -5.00 11.79
N TRP A 170 -5.77 -4.93 10.74
CA TRP A 170 -6.19 -4.58 9.41
C TRP A 170 -6.17 -5.82 8.52
N ARG A 171 -7.21 -5.97 7.70
CA ARG A 171 -7.32 -7.04 6.72
C ARG A 171 -7.05 -6.50 5.33
N VAL A 172 -6.11 -7.14 4.65
CA VAL A 172 -5.86 -7.00 3.23
C VAL A 172 -6.34 -8.27 2.56
N ALA A 173 -7.34 -8.17 1.69
CA ALA A 173 -7.93 -9.35 1.06
C ALA A 173 -8.02 -9.21 -0.46
N GLN A 174 -7.60 -10.27 -1.14
CA GLN A 174 -7.72 -10.44 -2.57
C GLN A 174 -9.14 -10.87 -2.91
N LEU A 175 -9.75 -10.12 -3.82
CA LEU A 175 -11.08 -10.36 -4.36
C LEU A 175 -11.04 -10.98 -5.76
N PHE A 176 -9.95 -10.79 -6.51
CA PHE A 176 -9.77 -11.33 -7.87
C PHE A 176 -8.26 -11.49 -8.16
N PRO A 177 -7.84 -12.51 -8.92
CA PRO A 177 -8.63 -13.65 -9.40
C PRO A 177 -8.86 -14.70 -8.31
N ASN A 178 -7.99 -14.75 -7.30
CA ASN A 178 -8.04 -15.71 -6.21
C ASN A 178 -8.60 -15.09 -4.94
N VAL A 179 -8.94 -15.94 -3.98
CA VAL A 179 -9.33 -15.54 -2.62
C VAL A 179 -8.13 -15.74 -1.69
N LEU A 180 -7.66 -14.65 -1.10
CA LEU A 180 -6.62 -14.61 -0.10
C LEU A 180 -6.95 -13.51 0.91
N ALA A 181 -6.70 -13.72 2.19
CA ALA A 181 -6.86 -12.71 3.22
C ALA A 181 -5.65 -12.74 4.14
N ILE A 182 -5.10 -11.57 4.41
CA ILE A 182 -3.90 -11.38 5.22
C ILE A 182 -4.24 -10.33 6.27
N ASP A 183 -4.11 -10.71 7.54
CA ASP A 183 -4.29 -9.80 8.66
C ASP A 183 -2.92 -9.26 9.09
N ILE A 184 -2.83 -7.95 9.27
CA ILE A 184 -1.65 -7.23 9.73
C ILE A 184 -1.99 -6.46 11.00
N ASP A 185 -1.03 -6.43 11.94
CA ASP A 185 -1.13 -5.68 13.18
C ASP A 185 -0.46 -4.31 12.99
N TYR A 186 -1.24 -3.24 13.15
CA TYR A 186 -0.77 -1.87 12.95
C TYR A 186 0.20 -1.41 14.04
N ASP A 187 0.02 -1.87 15.29
CA ASP A 187 0.92 -1.53 16.39
C ASP A 187 2.28 -2.21 16.17
N GLU A 188 2.28 -3.46 15.70
CA GLU A 188 3.50 -4.17 15.30
C GLU A 188 4.27 -3.38 14.23
N ILE A 189 3.57 -2.92 13.17
CA ILE A 189 4.16 -2.13 12.08
C ILE A 189 4.80 -0.82 12.60
N LEU A 190 4.12 -0.11 13.49
CA LEU A 190 4.62 1.13 14.06
C LEU A 190 5.82 0.91 14.99
N SER A 191 5.87 -0.24 15.67
CA SER A 191 6.92 -0.58 16.63
C SER A 191 8.26 -0.99 16.00
N THR A 192 8.26 -1.40 14.72
CA THR A 192 9.48 -1.82 14.01
C THR A 192 10.52 -0.70 14.04
N ARG A 193 11.72 -0.96 14.58
CA ARG A 193 12.70 0.10 14.85
C ARG A 193 13.66 0.37 13.69
N GLU A 194 13.84 -0.56 12.76
CA GLU A 194 14.88 -0.46 11.73
C GLU A 194 14.43 -1.04 10.40
N GLU A 195 14.17 -0.16 9.43
CA GLU A 195 14.33 -0.45 8.00
C GLU A 195 14.90 0.81 7.34
N HIS A 196 15.77 0.65 6.35
CA HIS A 196 16.30 1.79 5.60
C HIS A 196 15.13 2.57 4.99
N SER A 197 15.02 3.86 5.33
CA SER A 197 13.82 4.62 5.00
C SER A 197 13.60 4.77 3.50
N PHE A 198 14.70 4.77 2.74
CA PHE A 198 14.77 4.96 1.31
C PHE A 198 15.93 4.15 0.73
N VAL A 199 15.78 3.68 -0.51
CA VAL A 199 16.86 3.01 -1.26
C VAL A 199 17.01 3.60 -2.66
N TYR A 200 18.26 3.65 -3.15
CA TYR A 200 18.56 3.93 -4.56
C TYR A 200 18.83 2.62 -5.27
N ALA A 201 18.12 2.38 -6.37
CA ALA A 201 18.47 1.31 -7.29
C ALA A 201 19.52 1.81 -8.30
N TYR A 202 20.61 1.07 -8.47
CA TYR A 202 21.67 1.38 -9.43
C TYR A 202 22.09 0.14 -10.22
N ARG A 203 22.72 0.35 -11.37
CA ARG A 203 23.26 -0.76 -12.16
C ARG A 203 24.60 -1.18 -11.58
N GLY A 204 24.69 -2.43 -11.11
CA GLY A 204 25.91 -3.01 -10.57
C GLY A 204 26.99 -3.27 -11.63
N LYS A 205 28.12 -3.83 -11.21
CA LYS A 205 29.17 -4.30 -12.14
C LYS A 205 28.74 -5.56 -12.92
N SER A 206 27.80 -6.32 -12.37
CA SER A 206 27.11 -7.43 -13.04
C SER A 206 25.94 -6.95 -13.91
N ALA A 207 25.33 -7.85 -14.69
CA ALA A 207 24.17 -7.53 -15.52
C ALA A 207 22.89 -7.20 -14.71
N GLY A 208 22.83 -7.54 -13.41
CA GLY A 208 21.71 -7.27 -12.51
C GLY A 208 21.68 -5.87 -11.86
N VAL A 209 20.59 -5.60 -11.14
CA VAL A 209 20.39 -4.35 -10.38
C VAL A 209 20.91 -4.52 -8.95
N GLU A 210 21.64 -3.52 -8.45
CA GLU A 210 22.05 -3.41 -7.05
C GLU A 210 21.27 -2.27 -6.39
N TYR A 211 21.20 -2.25 -5.06
CA TYR A 211 20.58 -1.15 -4.33
C TYR A 211 21.38 -0.80 -3.09
N GLU A 212 21.34 0.48 -2.72
CA GLU A 212 21.97 1.01 -1.52
C GLU A 212 20.99 1.88 -0.73
N ALA A 213 21.11 1.85 0.60
CA ALA A 213 20.32 2.71 1.46
C ALA A 213 20.72 4.18 1.27
N THR A 214 19.75 5.07 1.13
CA THR A 214 20.02 6.50 0.96
C THR A 214 20.22 7.15 2.33
N GLY A 215 21.45 7.13 2.85
CA GLY A 215 21.82 7.80 4.11
C GLY A 215 21.50 7.01 5.40
N LYS A 216 21.67 7.69 6.54
CA LYS A 216 21.48 7.10 7.88
C LYS A 216 20.01 6.69 8.08
N SER A 217 19.78 5.54 8.72
CA SER A 217 18.47 5.12 9.20
C SER A 217 17.80 6.28 9.94
N ILE A 218 16.71 6.82 9.38
CA ILE A 218 15.95 7.85 10.07
C ILE A 218 15.02 7.10 11.02
N ILE A 219 15.29 7.22 12.32
CA ILE A 219 14.34 6.79 13.35
C ILE A 219 13.14 7.72 13.20
N LEU A 220 12.15 7.27 12.44
CA LEU A 220 10.87 7.95 12.26
C LEU A 220 9.87 7.58 13.35
N THR A 221 10.23 6.66 14.25
CA THR A 221 9.49 6.35 15.46
C THR A 221 9.72 7.48 16.45
N PRO A 222 8.70 8.27 16.81
CA PRO A 222 8.80 9.10 17.99
C PRO A 222 8.76 8.13 19.17
N GLU A 223 9.69 8.28 20.11
CA GLU A 223 9.56 7.63 21.41
C GLU A 223 8.30 8.19 22.07
N PHE A 224 7.18 7.48 21.96
CA PHE A 224 5.95 7.89 22.60
C PHE A 224 5.74 7.06 23.86
N GLU A 225 5.80 7.71 25.02
CA GLU A 225 5.07 7.24 26.19
C GLU A 225 3.57 7.38 25.87
N ILE A 226 2.93 6.28 25.50
CA ILE A 226 1.46 6.21 25.49
C ILE A 226 1.06 6.29 26.96
N LYS A 227 0.69 7.48 27.44
CA LYS A 227 -0.05 7.60 28.69
C LYS A 227 -1.38 6.90 28.46
N SER A 228 -1.52 5.68 28.96
CA SER A 228 -2.80 5.01 29.09
C SER A 228 -3.71 5.93 29.88
N GLY A 229 -4.67 6.54 29.18
CA GLY A 229 -5.66 7.42 29.77
C GLY A 229 -6.69 6.60 30.52
N ASP A 230 -6.29 6.07 31.67
CA ASP A 230 -7.19 5.62 32.73
C ASP A 230 -6.77 6.39 33.99
N GLU A 231 -7.49 7.48 34.25
CA GLU A 231 -7.80 8.05 35.57
C GLU A 231 -8.36 9.47 35.39
N GLN A 232 -9.61 9.56 34.93
CA GLN A 232 -10.52 10.61 35.37
C GLN A 232 -11.88 9.96 35.67
N SER A 233 -11.90 9.29 36.82
CA SER A 233 -13.11 9.12 37.64
C SER A 233 -13.45 10.42 38.36
#